data_AF-A0A3D5I8U6-F1
#
_entry.id   AF-A0A3D5I8U6-F1
#
_cell.length_a   1.000
_cell.length_b   1.000
_cell.length_c   1.000
_cell.angle_alpha   90.00
_cell.angle_beta   90.00
_cell.angle_gamma   90.00
#
_symmetry.space_group_name_H-M   'P 1'
#
loop_
_entity.id
_entity.type
_entity.pdbx_description
1 polymer ?
#
loop_
_entity_poly.entity_id
_entity_poly.type
_entity_poly.pdbx_seq_one_letter_code
_entity_poly.pdbx_strand_id
1 'polypeptide(L)' 'MSPQVGRPKAENPKDKELRVRIDKETEQTLKELAQHYNVSVSVVVRMGIERLYTEIKK' A
#
# COMPACT_ATOMS: atom_id res chain seq x y z
N MET A 1 4.63 -34.63 24.28
CA MET A 1 4.07 -34.15 23.00
C MET A 1 3.93 -32.64 23.12
N SER A 2 4.89 -31.89 22.57
CA SER A 2 4.82 -30.43 22.58
C SER A 2 3.88 -30.00 21.45
N PRO A 3 2.79 -29.26 21.73
CA PRO A 3 1.95 -28.74 20.66
C PRO A 3 2.82 -27.79 19.84
N GLN A 4 2.91 -28.03 18.53
CA GLN A 4 3.48 -27.06 17.60
C GLN A 4 2.60 -25.82 17.69
N VAL A 5 3.05 -24.82 18.45
CA VAL A 5 2.44 -23.50 18.47
C VAL A 5 2.50 -23.02 17.03
N GLY A 6 1.35 -22.97 16.36
CA GLY A 6 1.27 -22.55 14.96
C GLY A 6 1.84 -21.15 14.77
N ARG A 7 1.92 -20.69 13.51
CA ARG A 7 2.36 -19.32 13.21
C ARG A 7 1.54 -18.33 14.06
N PRO A 8 2.19 -17.42 14.82
CA PRO A 8 1.47 -16.43 15.61
C PRO A 8 0.52 -15.69 14.68
N LYS A 9 -0.73 -15.49 15.12
CA LYS A 9 -1.72 -14.72 14.37
C LYS A 9 -1.13 -13.33 14.16
N ALA A 10 -0.77 -12.99 12.93
CA ALA A 10 -0.43 -11.62 12.60
C ALA A 10 -1.67 -10.78 12.90
N GLU A 11 -1.57 -9.82 13.84
CA GLU A 11 -2.72 -9.03 14.27
C GLU A 11 -3.23 -8.06 13.20
N ASN A 12 -2.39 -7.73 12.21
CA ASN A 12 -2.79 -6.88 11.10
C ASN A 12 -2.13 -7.32 9.79
N PRO A 13 -2.59 -8.44 9.21
CA PRO A 13 -2.07 -8.89 7.95
C PRO A 13 -2.51 -7.92 6.84
N LYS A 14 -1.60 -7.65 5.90
CA LYS A 14 -1.87 -6.81 4.72
C LYS A 14 -2.70 -7.61 3.69
N ASP A 15 -3.85 -8.12 4.11
CA ASP A 15 -4.68 -9.07 3.34
C ASP A 15 -5.67 -8.37 2.40
N LYS A 16 -5.76 -7.04 2.43
CA LYS A 16 -6.69 -6.30 1.56
C LYS A 16 -6.01 -5.95 0.23
N GLU A 17 -6.39 -6.68 -0.83
CA GLU A 17 -6.12 -6.26 -2.21
C GLU A 17 -7.09 -5.18 -2.65
N LEU A 18 -6.56 -4.10 -3.24
CA LEU A 18 -7.35 -3.05 -3.88
C LEU A 18 -7.13 -3.13 -5.40
N ARG A 19 -8.19 -3.44 -6.15
CA ARG A 19 -8.18 -3.44 -7.62
C ARG A 19 -8.92 -2.21 -8.13
N VAL A 20 -8.20 -1.29 -8.77
CA VAL A 20 -8.76 -0.06 -9.33
C VAL A 20 -8.39 0.02 -10.80
N ARG A 21 -9.34 0.46 -11.63
CA ARG A 21 -9.04 0.83 -13.02
C ARG A 21 -8.50 2.25 -13.01
N ILE A 22 -7.35 2.42 -13.62
CA ILE A 22 -6.70 3.72 -13.78
C ILE A 22 -6.35 3.90 -15.26
N ASP A 23 -6.31 5.15 -15.69
CA ASP A 23 -5.89 5.53 -17.02
C ASP A 23 -4.36 5.44 -17.18
N LYS A 24 -3.89 5.45 -18.43
CA LYS A 24 -2.45 5.38 -18.74
C LYS A 24 -1.65 6.54 -18.13
N GLU A 25 -2.23 7.73 -18.08
CA GLU A 25 -1.57 8.91 -17.51
C GLU A 25 -1.34 8.73 -16.00
N THR A 26 -2.33 8.18 -15.29
CA THR A 26 -2.22 7.87 -13.86
C THR A 26 -1.19 6.78 -13.62
N GLU A 27 -1.12 5.76 -14.48
CA GLU A 27 -0.10 4.70 -14.40
C GLU A 27 1.32 5.27 -14.57
N GLN A 28 1.51 6.16 -15.56
CA GLN A 28 2.80 6.83 -15.76
C GLN A 28 3.19 7.68 -14.56
N THR A 29 2.26 8.50 -14.06
CA THR A 29 2.48 9.32 -12.87
C THR A 29 2.89 8.46 -11.67
N LEU A 30 2.22 7.32 -11.46
CA LEU A 30 2.55 6.38 -10.39
C LEU A 30 3.95 5.76 -10.56
N LYS A 31 4.37 5.46 -11.79
CA LYS A 31 5.72 4.95 -12.08
C LYS A 31 6.78 6.01 -11.85
N GLU A 32 6.55 7.25 -12.27
CA GLU A 32 7.47 8.37 -12.04
C GLU A 32 7.63 8.65 -10.54
N LEU A 33 6.53 8.67 -9.79
CA LEU A 33 6.56 8.80 -8.34
C LEU A 33 7.31 7.61 -7.68
N ALA A 34 7.06 6.39 -8.15
CA ALA A 34 7.75 5.20 -7.64
C ALA A 34 9.27 5.29 -7.87
N GLN A 35 9.70 5.76 -9.04
CA GLN A 35 11.12 5.99 -9.34
C GLN A 35 11.71 7.13 -8.51
N HIS A 36 11.02 8.27 -8.42
CA HIS A 36 11.48 9.44 -7.68
C HIS A 36 11.70 9.14 -6.19
N TYR A 37 10.77 8.40 -5.56
CA TYR A 37 10.88 8.01 -4.16
C TYR A 37 11.62 6.67 -3.95
N ASN A 38 12.04 6.01 -5.04
CA ASN A 38 12.71 4.70 -5.04
C ASN A 38 11.93 3.62 -4.24
N VAL A 39 10.61 3.62 -4.37
CA VAL A 39 9.69 2.69 -3.69
C VAL A 39 8.78 1.99 -4.69
N SER A 40 8.11 0.91 -4.27
CA SER A 40 7.12 0.23 -5.12
C SER A 40 5.88 1.10 -5.35
N VAL A 41 5.21 0.92 -6.50
CA VAL A 41 3.94 1.61 -6.84
C VAL A 41 2.89 1.47 -5.73
N SER A 42 2.78 0.29 -5.11
CA SER A 42 1.87 0.04 -3.99
C SER A 42 2.23 0.79 -2.69
N VAL A 43 3.49 1.21 -2.51
CA VAL A 43 3.90 2.13 -1.43
C VAL A 43 3.50 3.56 -1.76
N VAL A 44 3.70 4.00 -3.00
CA VAL A 44 3.28 5.33 -3.47
C VAL A 44 1.77 5.55 -3.28
N VAL A 45 0.96 4.57 -3.67
CA VAL A 45 -0.51 4.64 -3.51
C VAL A 45 -0.89 4.80 -2.03
N ARG A 46 -0.25 4.06 -1.12
CA ARG A 46 -0.49 4.19 0.33
C ARG A 46 -0.09 5.57 0.84
N MET A 47 1.08 6.05 0.45
CA MET A 47 1.57 7.37 0.83
C MET A 47 0.64 8.48 0.33
N GLY A 48 0.08 8.34 -0.87
CA GLY A 48 -0.94 9.25 -1.40
C GLY A 48 -2.21 9.25 -0.56
N ILE A 49 -2.72 8.08 -0.17
CA ILE A 49 -3.90 7.96 0.71
C ILE A 49 -3.64 8.60 2.08
N GLU A 50 -2.48 8.34 2.70
CA GLU A 50 -2.12 8.93 3.99
C GLU A 50 -2.00 10.46 3.93
N ARG A 51 -1.43 11.02 2.85
CA ARG A 51 -1.36 12.47 2.63
C ARG A 51 -2.75 13.09 2.51
N LEU A 52 -3.60 12.54 1.64
CA LEU A 52 -4.98 13.00 1.48
C LEU A 52 -5.79 12.87 2.78
N TYR A 53 -5.59 11.79 3.53
CA TYR A 53 -6.24 11.60 4.82
C TYR A 53 -5.78 12.63 5.86
N THR A 54 -4.49 12.98 5.86
CA THR A 54 -3.93 14.02 6.73
C THR A 54 -4.48 15.41 6.36
N GLU A 55 -4.66 15.69 5.07
CA GLU A 55 -5.25 16.94 4.58
C GLU A 55 -6.71 17.12 5.05
N ILE A 56 -7.51 16.05 5.04
CA ILE A 56 -8.92 16.09 5.48
C ILE A 56 -9.06 16.16 7.01
N LYS A 57 -8.10 15.61 7.75
CA LYS A 57 -8.09 15.65 9.23
C LYS A 57 -7.57 16.97 9.81
N LYS A 58 -7.18 17.92 8.97
CA LYS A 58 -6.65 19.22 9.34
C LYS A 58 -7.77 20.25 9.48
#